data_AF-X1LYP4-F1
#
_entry.id   AF-X1LYP4-F1
#
_cell.length_a   1.000
_cell.length_b   1.000
_cell.length_c   1.000
_cell.angle_alpha   90.00
_cell.angle_beta   90.00
_cell.angle_gamma   90.00
#
_symmetry.space_group_name_H-M   'P 1'
#
loop_
_entity.id
_entity.type
_entity.pdbx_description
1 polymer ?
#
loop_
_entity_poly.entity_id
_entity_poly.type
_entity_poly.pdbx_seq_one_letter_code
_entity_poly.pdbx_strand_id
1 'polypeptide(L)'
;SIALDPIEKKPLYHFYPGSQILSIAPNNCNMRCPFCQNWEISQGEVKTEFISPEMLIKIFKEHPSTGIAYTYTEPLMWFEYLLDAGELIHKEGGKNVLVTNGLINEKPFLDLIPLIDAMNIDLKTMKQEIYAKVLSGDLDTVKRTIEIAYKHCHIEITNLLVTGLNDRKTNIDKLIDYVASIDKNIPIHFSRYYPNYKYDKPPTPVKKLEYAYEKAKEKMNYVYLGNVPAEDGSNTYCPKCNNLLIERMYFQAKVKGLKENKCTKCGEKINIIT
;
A
#
# COMPACT_ATOMS: atom_id res chain seq x y z
N SER A 1 -8.73 -16.40 -1.22
CA SER A 1 -9.76 -15.43 -0.81
C SER A 1 -10.10 -14.56 -2.01
N ILE A 2 -11.39 -14.25 -2.21
CA ILE A 2 -11.85 -13.25 -3.17
C ILE A 2 -12.89 -12.36 -2.47
N ALA A 3 -12.72 -11.04 -2.55
CA ALA A 3 -13.60 -10.10 -1.86
C ALA A 3 -13.66 -8.77 -2.60
N LEU A 4 -14.85 -8.18 -2.69
CA LEU A 4 -14.99 -6.79 -3.09
C LEU A 4 -14.66 -5.90 -1.88
N ASP A 5 -13.60 -5.09 -1.98
CA ASP A 5 -13.14 -4.22 -0.92
C ASP A 5 -13.08 -2.75 -1.40
N PRO A 6 -13.22 -1.77 -0.50
CA PRO A 6 -12.85 -0.40 -0.81
C PRO A 6 -11.35 -0.27 -1.05
N ILE A 7 -10.97 0.61 -1.98
CA ILE A 7 -9.58 0.98 -2.28
C ILE A 7 -8.81 1.42 -1.02
N GLU A 8 -9.50 2.08 -0.08
CA GLU A 8 -8.94 2.56 1.19
C GLU A 8 -8.37 1.43 2.04
N LYS A 9 -8.84 0.18 1.86
CA LYS A 9 -8.29 -0.99 2.56
C LYS A 9 -6.94 -1.45 1.99
N LYS A 10 -6.55 -1.01 0.79
CA LYS A 10 -5.25 -1.29 0.12
C LYS A 10 -4.18 -0.22 0.38
N PRO A 11 -4.37 0.57 1.44
CA PRO A 11 -3.94 1.97 1.59
C PRO A 11 -3.53 2.69 0.29
N LEU A 12 -4.46 2.78 -0.67
CA LEU A 12 -4.28 3.55 -1.90
C LEU A 12 -5.19 4.79 -1.90
N TYR A 13 -4.92 5.73 -1.00
CA TYR A 13 -5.81 6.87 -0.76
C TYR A 13 -5.88 7.84 -1.95
N HIS A 14 -4.90 7.82 -2.83
CA HIS A 14 -4.78 8.71 -3.99
C HIS A 14 -5.05 7.99 -5.33
N PHE A 15 -5.57 6.75 -5.31
CA PHE A 15 -5.87 6.00 -6.52
C PHE A 15 -7.32 5.51 -6.53
N TYR A 16 -8.18 6.17 -7.29
CA TYR A 16 -9.64 5.98 -7.31
C TYR A 16 -10.30 6.02 -5.91
N PRO A 17 -10.17 7.15 -5.17
CA PRO A 17 -10.68 7.26 -3.80
C PRO A 17 -12.19 7.01 -3.73
N GLY A 18 -12.62 6.16 -2.81
CA GLY A 18 -14.01 5.78 -2.57
C GLY A 18 -14.56 4.71 -3.51
N SER A 19 -13.76 4.23 -4.47
CA SER A 19 -14.15 3.15 -5.36
C SER A 19 -13.97 1.76 -4.72
N GLN A 20 -14.58 0.76 -5.34
CA GLN A 20 -14.43 -0.64 -4.96
C GLN A 20 -13.41 -1.34 -5.86
N ILE A 21 -12.65 -2.29 -5.32
CA ILE A 21 -11.66 -3.09 -6.02
C ILE A 21 -11.82 -4.58 -5.65
N LEU A 22 -11.74 -5.47 -6.63
CA LEU A 22 -11.84 -6.90 -6.41
C LEU A 22 -10.48 -7.43 -5.91
N SER A 23 -10.46 -7.95 -4.70
CA SER A 23 -9.26 -8.36 -4.01
C SER A 23 -9.10 -9.87 -4.08
N ILE A 24 -7.90 -10.33 -4.44
CA ILE A 24 -7.58 -11.75 -4.53
C ILE A 24 -6.27 -12.07 -3.81
N ALA A 25 -6.24 -13.25 -3.19
CA ALA A 25 -5.12 -13.73 -2.41
C ALA A 25 -5.06 -15.26 -2.36
N PRO A 26 -4.03 -15.89 -2.95
CA PRO A 26 -3.65 -17.27 -2.67
C PRO A 26 -2.74 -17.36 -1.43
N ASN A 27 -2.22 -18.56 -1.14
CA ASN A 27 -1.26 -18.76 -0.05
C ASN A 27 0.14 -18.22 -0.42
N ASN A 28 0.99 -18.09 0.60
CA ASN A 28 2.44 -17.82 0.57
C ASN A 28 2.88 -16.35 0.65
N CYS A 29 4.07 -16.17 1.20
CA CYS A 29 4.84 -14.94 1.20
C CYS A 29 6.33 -15.26 1.21
N ASN A 30 7.14 -14.51 0.46
CA ASN A 30 8.60 -14.64 0.42
C ASN A 30 9.30 -14.04 1.65
N MET A 31 8.62 -13.17 2.41
CA MET A 31 9.08 -12.70 3.71
C MET A 31 8.47 -13.51 4.86
N ARG A 32 9.18 -13.56 5.99
CA ARG A 32 8.81 -14.26 7.25
C ARG A 32 8.53 -13.28 8.39
N CYS A 33 7.78 -12.22 8.11
CA CYS A 33 7.43 -11.18 9.10
C CYS A 33 6.77 -11.79 10.36
N PRO A 34 7.39 -11.72 11.55
CA PRO A 34 6.87 -12.37 12.75
C PRO A 34 5.59 -11.71 13.29
N PHE A 35 5.24 -10.52 12.80
CA PHE A 35 4.09 -9.70 13.19
C PHE A 35 2.99 -9.65 12.11
N CYS A 36 3.05 -10.52 11.09
CA CYS A 36 2.10 -10.48 9.98
C CYS A 36 0.66 -10.66 10.46
N GLN A 37 -0.24 -9.74 10.07
CA GLN A 37 -1.67 -9.84 10.42
C GLN A 37 -2.42 -10.90 9.60
N ASN A 38 -1.87 -11.28 8.44
CA ASN A 38 -2.41 -12.30 7.55
C ASN A 38 -1.55 -13.59 7.59
N TRP A 39 -0.96 -13.91 8.74
CA TRP A 39 -0.01 -15.02 8.86
C TRP A 39 -0.63 -16.38 8.54
N GLU A 40 -1.94 -16.56 8.82
CA GLU A 40 -2.65 -17.83 8.59
C GLU A 40 -2.62 -18.24 7.11
N ILE A 41 -2.72 -17.26 6.21
CA ILE A 41 -2.71 -17.49 4.75
C ILE A 41 -1.33 -17.26 4.12
N SER A 42 -0.47 -16.43 4.73
CA SER A 42 0.87 -16.14 4.18
C SER A 42 1.96 -17.11 4.64
N GLN A 43 1.82 -17.70 5.84
CA GLN A 43 2.78 -18.62 6.45
C GLN A 43 2.17 -19.99 6.77
N GLY A 44 0.84 -20.10 6.76
CA GLY A 44 0.13 -21.36 6.84
C GLY A 44 -0.30 -21.87 5.47
N GLU A 45 -0.95 -23.02 5.47
CA GLU A 45 -1.56 -23.61 4.30
C GLU A 45 -3.07 -23.67 4.53
N VAL A 46 -3.81 -22.83 3.82
CA VAL A 46 -5.28 -22.90 3.79
C VAL A 46 -5.75 -23.48 2.46
N LYS A 47 -6.94 -24.10 2.45
CA LYS A 47 -7.54 -24.59 1.22
C LYS A 47 -7.73 -23.42 0.25
N THR A 48 -7.25 -23.61 -0.99
CA THR A 48 -7.42 -22.66 -2.09
C THR A 48 -8.23 -23.29 -3.21
N GLU A 49 -8.74 -22.44 -4.09
CA GLU A 49 -9.42 -22.84 -5.33
C GLU A 49 -8.64 -22.30 -6.51
N PHE A 50 -8.55 -23.09 -7.58
CA PHE A 50 -7.94 -22.63 -8.81
C PHE A 50 -8.91 -21.70 -9.54
N ILE A 51 -8.45 -20.48 -9.80
CA ILE A 51 -9.14 -19.49 -10.63
C ILE A 51 -8.18 -19.24 -11.79
N SER A 52 -8.62 -19.47 -13.03
CA SER A 52 -7.83 -19.09 -14.21
C SER A 52 -7.94 -17.58 -14.46
N PRO A 53 -6.99 -16.97 -15.20
CA PRO A 53 -7.10 -15.58 -15.64
C PRO A 53 -8.44 -15.25 -16.30
N GLU A 54 -8.97 -16.14 -17.17
CA GLU A 54 -10.27 -15.95 -17.84
C GLU A 54 -11.44 -16.02 -16.86
N MET A 55 -11.35 -16.89 -15.85
CA MET A 55 -12.37 -16.95 -14.80
C MET A 55 -12.33 -15.69 -13.93
N LEU A 56 -11.15 -15.16 -13.62
CA LEU A 56 -11.01 -13.88 -12.91
C LEU A 56 -11.67 -12.73 -13.69
N ILE A 57 -11.55 -12.71 -15.02
CA ILE A 57 -12.22 -11.72 -15.88
C ILE A 57 -13.74 -11.83 -15.78
N LYS A 58 -14.30 -13.05 -15.79
CA LYS A 58 -15.74 -13.26 -15.62
C LYS A 58 -16.21 -12.70 -14.27
N ILE A 59 -15.49 -13.02 -13.20
CA ILE A 59 -15.81 -12.51 -11.86
C ILE A 59 -15.69 -10.99 -11.82
N PHE A 60 -14.63 -10.41 -12.39
CA PHE A 60 -14.43 -8.96 -12.47
C PHE A 60 -15.63 -8.26 -13.14
N LYS A 61 -16.11 -8.77 -14.28
CA LYS A 61 -17.24 -8.20 -15.02
C LYS A 61 -18.58 -8.28 -14.28
N GLU A 62 -18.72 -9.22 -13.36
CA GLU A 62 -19.94 -9.38 -12.54
C GLU A 62 -19.98 -8.44 -11.33
N HIS A 63 -18.89 -7.73 -11.03
CA HIS A 63 -18.78 -6.86 -9.86
C HIS A 63 -18.54 -5.40 -10.25
N PRO A 64 -19.12 -4.42 -9.53
CA PRO A 64 -18.87 -3.01 -9.77
C PRO A 64 -17.49 -2.61 -9.21
N SER A 65 -16.44 -2.94 -9.94
CA SER A 65 -15.05 -2.80 -9.49
C SER A 65 -14.21 -1.99 -10.47
N THR A 66 -13.30 -1.17 -9.93
CA THR A 66 -12.30 -0.45 -10.72
C THR A 66 -11.22 -1.39 -11.29
N GLY A 67 -11.05 -2.58 -10.71
CA GLY A 67 -9.98 -3.50 -11.13
C GLY A 67 -9.70 -4.62 -10.13
N ILE A 68 -8.47 -5.15 -10.16
CA ILE A 68 -7.99 -6.23 -9.31
C ILE A 68 -6.90 -5.73 -8.37
N ALA A 69 -7.07 -6.01 -7.08
CA ALA A 69 -6.04 -5.87 -6.06
C ALA A 69 -5.45 -7.25 -5.72
N TYR A 70 -4.20 -7.47 -6.10
CA TYR A 70 -3.41 -8.62 -5.72
C TYR A 70 -2.80 -8.32 -4.33
N THR A 71 -3.34 -8.93 -3.28
CA THR A 71 -3.20 -8.43 -1.89
C THR A 71 -3.33 -9.53 -0.83
N TYR A 72 -3.41 -9.15 0.45
CA TYR A 72 -3.48 -9.97 1.67
C TYR A 72 -2.25 -10.84 1.96
N THR A 73 -1.79 -11.59 0.96
CA THR A 73 -0.51 -12.31 0.92
C THR A 73 0.45 -11.60 -0.04
N GLU A 74 1.61 -12.17 -0.34
CA GLU A 74 2.56 -11.53 -1.24
C GLU A 74 2.20 -11.81 -2.71
N PRO A 75 1.75 -10.81 -3.48
CA PRO A 75 1.37 -11.00 -4.89
C PRO A 75 2.51 -11.57 -5.75
N LEU A 76 3.77 -11.23 -5.43
CA LEU A 76 4.91 -11.63 -6.24
C LEU A 76 5.24 -13.14 -6.18
N MET A 77 4.57 -13.91 -5.31
CA MET A 77 4.73 -15.37 -5.25
C MET A 77 4.05 -16.13 -6.39
N TRP A 78 3.21 -15.47 -7.18
CA TRP A 78 2.40 -16.03 -8.25
C TRP A 78 2.59 -15.19 -9.52
N PHE A 79 3.87 -14.90 -9.79
CA PHE A 79 4.34 -13.98 -10.81
C PHE A 79 3.74 -14.25 -12.20
N GLU A 80 3.74 -15.50 -12.64
CA GLU A 80 3.19 -15.90 -13.94
C GLU A 80 1.69 -15.58 -14.04
N TYR A 81 0.94 -15.80 -12.96
CA TYR A 81 -0.47 -15.45 -12.91
C TYR A 81 -0.69 -13.94 -13.02
N LEU A 82 0.18 -13.13 -12.41
CA LEU A 82 0.10 -11.66 -12.53
C LEU A 82 0.31 -11.19 -13.98
N LEU A 83 1.20 -11.84 -14.73
CA LEU A 83 1.41 -11.53 -16.14
C LEU A 83 0.16 -11.87 -16.97
N ASP A 84 -0.33 -13.10 -16.84
CA ASP A 84 -1.47 -13.58 -17.63
C ASP A 84 -2.76 -12.82 -17.28
N ALA A 85 -3.07 -12.68 -15.99
CA ALA A 85 -4.25 -11.97 -15.54
C ALA A 85 -4.15 -10.46 -15.78
N GLY A 86 -2.96 -9.87 -15.56
CA GLY A 86 -2.74 -8.44 -15.71
C GLY A 86 -3.05 -7.96 -17.12
N GLU A 87 -2.56 -8.68 -18.14
CA GLU A 87 -2.82 -8.37 -19.55
C GLU A 87 -4.32 -8.44 -19.88
N LEU A 88 -5.01 -9.48 -19.41
CA LEU A 88 -6.45 -9.62 -19.64
C LEU A 88 -7.26 -8.52 -18.95
N ILE A 89 -6.91 -8.15 -17.72
CA ILE A 89 -7.59 -7.09 -16.98
C ILE A 89 -7.47 -5.74 -17.69
N HIS A 90 -6.29 -5.43 -18.21
CA HIS A 90 -6.08 -4.23 -19.02
C HIS A 90 -6.91 -4.23 -20.31
N LYS A 91 -7.00 -5.37 -21.01
CA LYS A 91 -7.84 -5.51 -22.22
C LYS A 91 -9.32 -5.21 -21.95
N GLU A 92 -9.78 -5.46 -20.72
CA GLU A 92 -11.15 -5.17 -20.27
C GLU A 92 -11.32 -3.79 -19.63
N GLY A 93 -10.26 -2.96 -19.66
CA GLY A 93 -10.27 -1.60 -19.10
C GLY A 93 -10.15 -1.54 -17.57
N GLY A 94 -9.92 -2.68 -16.90
CA GLY A 94 -9.71 -2.74 -15.46
C GLY A 94 -8.30 -2.32 -15.05
N LYS A 95 -8.15 -1.99 -13.77
CA LYS A 95 -6.88 -1.60 -13.15
C LYS A 95 -6.21 -2.75 -12.42
N ASN A 96 -4.88 -2.86 -12.51
CA ASN A 96 -4.10 -3.83 -11.74
C ASN A 96 -3.38 -3.13 -10.58
N VAL A 97 -3.59 -3.62 -9.37
CA VAL A 97 -3.05 -3.06 -8.12
C VAL A 97 -2.25 -4.11 -7.36
N LEU A 98 -1.00 -3.80 -6.99
CA LEU A 98 -0.21 -4.65 -6.09
C LEU A 98 -0.16 -4.05 -4.68
N VAL A 99 -0.50 -4.85 -3.67
CA VAL A 99 -0.13 -4.56 -2.28
C VAL A 99 0.97 -5.53 -1.88
N THR A 100 2.21 -5.05 -1.82
CA THR A 100 3.39 -5.91 -1.83
C THR A 100 4.45 -5.46 -0.83
N ASN A 101 5.24 -6.40 -0.33
CA ASN A 101 6.46 -6.12 0.42
C ASN A 101 7.63 -5.65 -0.45
N GLY A 102 7.50 -5.71 -1.79
CA GLY A 102 8.46 -5.16 -2.76
C GLY A 102 9.70 -6.03 -3.00
N LEU A 103 9.76 -7.26 -2.48
CA LEU A 103 10.91 -8.15 -2.64
C LEU A 103 10.85 -8.91 -3.98
N ILE A 104 11.41 -8.30 -5.02
CA ILE A 104 11.51 -8.88 -6.37
C ILE A 104 12.84 -8.53 -7.05
N ASN A 105 13.35 -9.44 -7.87
CA ASN A 105 14.51 -9.19 -8.71
C ASN A 105 14.17 -8.16 -9.80
N GLU A 106 15.13 -7.32 -10.17
CA GLU A 106 14.91 -6.23 -11.13
C GLU A 106 14.36 -6.73 -12.48
N LYS A 107 14.99 -7.75 -13.07
CA LYS A 107 14.59 -8.27 -14.38
C LYS A 107 13.12 -8.71 -14.45
N PRO A 108 12.63 -9.64 -13.60
CA PRO A 108 11.21 -10.02 -13.64
C PRO A 108 10.29 -8.84 -13.26
N PHE A 109 10.74 -7.90 -12.41
CA PHE A 109 9.92 -6.74 -12.10
C PHE A 109 9.71 -5.84 -13.33
N LEU A 110 10.74 -5.67 -14.18
CA LEU A 110 10.62 -4.92 -15.43
C LEU A 110 9.68 -5.56 -16.44
N ASP A 111 9.52 -6.90 -16.41
CA ASP A 111 8.54 -7.60 -17.23
C ASP A 111 7.10 -7.38 -16.72
N LEU A 112 6.92 -7.25 -15.40
CA LEU A 112 5.61 -7.14 -14.75
C LEU A 112 5.10 -5.70 -14.63
N ILE A 113 5.96 -4.74 -14.27
CA ILE A 113 5.56 -3.37 -13.92
C ILE A 113 4.76 -2.63 -15.02
N PRO A 114 4.94 -2.88 -16.34
CA PRO A 114 4.09 -2.25 -17.36
C PRO A 114 2.60 -2.61 -17.24
N LEU A 115 2.28 -3.73 -16.58
CA LEU A 115 0.91 -4.20 -16.39
C LEU A 115 0.26 -3.67 -15.11
N ILE A 116 0.99 -2.93 -14.27
CA ILE A 116 0.53 -2.49 -12.94
C ILE A 116 0.23 -0.99 -12.95
N ASP A 117 -0.99 -0.61 -12.55
CA ASP A 117 -1.44 0.78 -12.52
C ASP A 117 -1.11 1.48 -11.18
N ALA A 118 -1.11 0.73 -10.08
CA ALA A 118 -0.71 1.25 -8.79
C ALA A 118 -0.11 0.19 -7.85
N MET A 119 0.73 0.65 -6.93
CA MET A 119 1.32 -0.19 -5.88
C MET A 119 1.21 0.48 -4.52
N ASN A 120 0.73 -0.26 -3.51
CA ASN A 120 1.06 0.05 -2.12
C ASN A 120 2.24 -0.82 -1.71
N ILE A 121 3.37 -0.18 -1.42
CA ILE A 121 4.62 -0.88 -1.09
C ILE A 121 4.90 -0.74 0.40
N ASP A 122 5.05 -1.89 1.03
CA ASP A 122 5.31 -2.02 2.46
C ASP A 122 6.81 -1.85 2.78
N LEU A 123 7.26 -0.60 2.93
CA LEU A 123 8.63 -0.32 3.38
C LEU A 123 8.73 -0.55 4.89
N LYS A 124 9.15 -1.76 5.30
CA LYS A 124 9.08 -2.19 6.71
C LYS A 124 10.03 -1.45 7.64
N THR A 125 11.22 -1.03 7.19
CA THR A 125 12.22 -0.31 8.01
C THR A 125 13.35 0.23 7.14
N MET A 126 14.20 1.11 7.67
CA MET A 126 15.44 1.56 7.03
C MET A 126 16.69 0.85 7.58
N LYS A 127 16.50 -0.38 8.07
CA LYS A 127 17.53 -1.20 8.72
C LYS A 127 17.73 -2.52 8.01
N GLN A 128 18.82 -2.62 7.24
CA GLN A 128 19.17 -3.83 6.50
C GLN A 128 19.29 -5.06 7.42
N GLU A 129 19.79 -4.88 8.65
CA GLU A 129 19.94 -5.98 9.59
C GLU A 129 18.61 -6.62 10.01
N ILE A 130 17.52 -5.83 10.05
CA ILE A 130 16.18 -6.33 10.37
C ILE A 130 15.60 -7.08 9.18
N TYR A 131 15.79 -6.58 7.95
CA TYR A 131 15.39 -7.29 6.74
C TYR A 131 16.02 -8.68 6.68
N ALA A 132 17.35 -8.74 6.80
CA ALA A 132 18.09 -10.00 6.70
C ALA A 132 17.78 -10.98 7.83
N LYS A 133 17.74 -10.51 9.10
CA LYS A 133 17.66 -11.41 10.26
C LYS A 133 16.25 -11.70 10.76
N VAL A 134 15.29 -10.81 10.50
CA VAL A 134 13.93 -10.90 11.08
C VAL A 134 12.89 -11.12 9.99
N LEU A 135 13.00 -10.43 8.86
CA LEU A 135 11.97 -10.46 7.81
C LEU A 135 12.27 -11.50 6.73
N SER A 136 13.48 -12.04 6.67
CA SER A 136 13.96 -12.87 5.54
C SER A 136 13.83 -12.13 4.20
N GLY A 137 14.23 -10.85 4.18
CA GLY A 137 14.19 -10.00 2.99
C GLY A 137 15.45 -9.15 2.86
N ASP A 138 15.39 -8.17 1.96
CA ASP A 138 16.52 -7.30 1.61
C ASP A 138 16.03 -5.85 1.36
N LEU A 139 16.54 -4.88 2.13
CA LEU A 139 16.11 -3.47 2.03
C LEU A 139 16.48 -2.88 0.67
N ASP A 140 17.68 -3.17 0.18
CA ASP A 140 18.17 -2.58 -1.07
C ASP A 140 17.33 -3.03 -2.27
N THR A 141 16.88 -4.29 -2.27
CA THR A 141 15.89 -4.78 -3.22
C THR A 141 14.56 -4.04 -3.12
N VAL A 142 14.01 -3.86 -1.92
CA VAL A 142 12.73 -3.13 -1.74
C VAL A 142 12.86 -1.68 -2.21
N LYS A 143 13.97 -1.00 -1.88
CA LYS A 143 14.26 0.36 -2.33
C LYS A 143 14.34 0.47 -3.85
N ARG A 144 15.06 -0.47 -4.50
CA ARG A 144 15.13 -0.54 -5.96
C ARG A 144 13.73 -0.74 -6.57
N THR A 145 12.91 -1.61 -6.00
CA THR A 145 11.52 -1.81 -6.44
C THR A 145 10.70 -0.52 -6.33
N ILE A 146 10.79 0.21 -5.21
CA ILE A 146 10.11 1.50 -5.03
C ILE A 146 10.55 2.51 -6.10
N GLU A 147 11.86 2.64 -6.32
CA GLU A 147 12.42 3.61 -7.28
C GLU A 147 12.07 3.28 -8.74
N ILE A 148 11.95 2.01 -9.09
CA ILE A 148 11.45 1.57 -10.40
C ILE A 148 9.94 1.82 -10.49
N ALA A 149 9.17 1.39 -9.49
CA ALA A 149 7.71 1.52 -9.48
C ALA A 149 7.25 2.98 -9.62
N TYR A 150 7.91 3.89 -8.90
CA TYR A 150 7.67 5.34 -8.95
C TYR A 150 7.73 5.92 -10.38
N LYS A 151 8.58 5.36 -11.25
CA LYS A 151 8.75 5.83 -12.63
C LYS A 151 7.68 5.29 -13.59
N HIS A 152 6.91 4.28 -13.18
CA HIS A 152 6.02 3.52 -14.08
C HIS A 152 4.55 3.58 -13.69
N CYS A 153 4.24 3.67 -12.39
CA CYS A 153 2.87 3.58 -11.88
C CYS A 153 2.66 4.49 -10.66
N HIS A 154 1.42 4.63 -10.22
CA HIS A 154 1.12 5.35 -8.97
C HIS A 154 1.61 4.53 -7.77
N ILE A 155 2.34 5.15 -6.85
CA ILE A 155 2.81 4.46 -5.64
C ILE A 155 2.36 5.16 -4.36
N GLU A 156 2.07 4.36 -3.35
CA GLU A 156 1.93 4.79 -1.96
C GLU A 156 2.78 3.87 -1.08
N ILE A 157 3.35 4.44 -0.03
CA ILE A 157 4.24 3.70 0.87
C ILE A 157 3.54 3.49 2.20
N THR A 158 3.47 2.24 2.64
CA THR A 158 2.98 1.89 3.98
C THR A 158 4.14 1.47 4.88
N ASN A 159 4.15 2.01 6.09
CA ASN A 159 5.00 1.54 7.18
C ASN A 159 4.13 1.16 8.39
N LEU A 160 4.03 -0.15 8.65
CA LEU A 160 3.53 -0.63 9.94
C LEU A 160 4.60 -0.33 11.01
N LEU A 161 4.33 0.60 11.92
CA LEU A 161 5.22 0.88 13.04
C LEU A 161 5.08 -0.24 14.06
N VAL A 162 6.09 -1.10 14.18
CA VAL A 162 6.15 -2.27 15.04
C VAL A 162 7.01 -2.00 16.27
N THR A 163 6.41 -2.22 17.44
CA THR A 163 7.01 -1.96 18.75
C THR A 163 8.35 -2.68 18.93
N GLY A 164 9.44 -1.92 19.08
CA GLY A 164 10.78 -2.48 19.31
C GLY A 164 11.55 -2.88 18.05
N LEU A 165 10.96 -2.80 16.85
CA LEU A 165 11.66 -3.07 15.59
C LEU A 165 12.02 -1.78 14.84
N ASN A 166 11.02 -1.00 14.44
CA ASN A 166 11.18 0.18 13.59
C ASN A 166 10.64 1.47 14.23
N ASP A 167 10.07 1.41 15.44
CA ASP A 167 9.35 2.49 16.11
C ASP A 167 10.23 3.44 16.94
N ARG A 168 11.54 3.53 16.62
CA ARG A 168 12.43 4.55 17.18
C ARG A 168 12.37 5.79 16.30
N LYS A 169 12.40 6.99 16.90
CA LYS A 169 12.40 8.27 16.19
C LYS A 169 13.41 8.31 15.04
N THR A 170 14.65 7.90 15.30
CA THR A 170 15.72 7.85 14.29
C THR A 170 15.44 6.93 13.11
N ASN A 171 14.66 5.86 13.29
CA ASN A 171 14.28 4.97 12.20
C ASN A 171 13.13 5.58 11.37
N ILE A 172 12.16 6.20 12.05
CA ILE A 172 11.04 6.92 11.44
C ILE A 172 11.57 8.07 10.59
N ASP A 173 12.45 8.90 11.16
CA ASP A 173 13.07 10.03 10.48
C ASP A 173 13.79 9.58 9.20
N LYS A 174 14.58 8.51 9.26
CA LYS A 174 15.27 7.95 8.09
C LYS A 174 14.31 7.45 7.01
N LEU A 175 13.17 6.87 7.39
CA LEU A 175 12.17 6.39 6.45
C LEU A 175 11.51 7.56 5.74
N ILE A 176 11.11 8.58 6.49
CA ILE A 176 10.55 9.83 5.95
C ILE A 176 11.55 10.48 5.00
N ASP A 177 12.81 10.61 5.42
CA ASP A 177 13.88 11.22 4.62
C ASP A 177 14.10 10.48 3.31
N TYR A 178 14.07 9.15 3.34
CA TYR A 178 14.17 8.34 2.13
C TYR A 178 13.00 8.58 1.17
N VAL A 179 11.75 8.49 1.63
CA VAL A 179 10.59 8.69 0.75
C VAL A 179 10.54 10.13 0.22
N ALA A 180 10.83 11.12 1.07
CA ALA A 180 10.90 12.53 0.69
C ALA A 180 12.00 12.81 -0.35
N SER A 181 13.10 12.05 -0.33
CA SER A 181 14.17 12.16 -1.32
C SER A 181 13.77 11.68 -2.72
N ILE A 182 12.73 10.84 -2.81
CA ILE A 182 12.15 10.40 -4.09
C ILE A 182 11.16 11.46 -4.58
N ASP A 183 10.09 11.70 -3.83
CA ASP A 183 9.13 12.79 -4.07
C ASP A 183 8.26 13.02 -2.84
N LYS A 184 8.16 14.28 -2.39
CA LYS A 184 7.27 14.71 -1.30
C LYS A 184 5.77 14.48 -1.58
N ASN A 185 5.39 14.22 -2.83
CA ASN A 185 4.02 13.92 -3.23
C ASN A 185 3.66 12.44 -3.13
N ILE A 186 4.60 11.53 -2.82
CA ILE A 186 4.28 10.13 -2.54
C ILE A 186 3.50 10.06 -1.22
N PRO A 187 2.26 9.55 -1.21
CA PRO A 187 1.54 9.31 0.02
C PRO A 187 2.28 8.31 0.92
N ILE A 188 2.46 8.70 2.18
CA ILE A 188 3.04 7.82 3.20
C ILE A 188 2.02 7.50 4.28
N HIS A 189 1.86 6.22 4.60
CA HIS A 189 0.94 5.70 5.59
C HIS A 189 1.70 5.12 6.77
N PHE A 190 1.43 5.60 7.98
CA PHE A 190 1.90 4.98 9.21
C PHE A 190 0.76 4.22 9.86
N SER A 191 0.88 2.90 9.90
CA SER A 191 -0.12 2.04 10.50
C SER A 191 0.31 1.55 11.87
N ARG A 192 -0.62 1.47 12.81
CA ARG A 192 -0.37 0.99 14.17
C ARG A 192 -0.27 -0.53 14.20
N TYR A 193 0.80 -1.04 14.76
CA TYR A 193 0.96 -2.47 15.06
C TYR A 193 0.14 -2.91 16.28
N TYR A 194 -0.33 -4.15 16.20
CA TYR A 194 -0.91 -4.95 17.29
C TYR A 194 -0.28 -6.34 17.30
N PRO A 195 -0.12 -6.99 18.46
CA PRO A 195 0.37 -8.37 18.58
C PRO A 195 -0.31 -9.31 17.60
N ASN A 196 0.50 -10.04 16.84
CA ASN A 196 0.02 -11.04 15.88
C ASN A 196 1.12 -12.07 15.59
N TYR A 197 0.72 -13.24 15.09
CA TYR A 197 1.57 -14.36 14.76
C TYR A 197 2.56 -14.75 15.87
N LYS A 198 3.86 -14.47 15.69
CA LYS A 198 4.96 -14.84 16.60
C LYS A 198 5.59 -13.63 17.28
N TYR A 199 4.97 -12.45 17.18
CA TYR A 199 5.46 -11.22 17.77
C TYR A 199 4.48 -10.73 18.85
N ASP A 200 4.94 -10.70 20.09
CA ASP A 200 4.12 -10.54 21.30
C ASP A 200 4.29 -9.17 21.97
N LYS A 201 5.12 -8.28 21.41
CA LYS A 201 5.31 -6.93 21.92
C LYS A 201 3.96 -6.18 21.94
N PRO A 202 3.73 -5.29 22.91
CA PRO A 202 2.45 -4.59 23.03
C PRO A 202 2.16 -3.72 21.80
N PRO A 203 0.89 -3.37 21.54
CA PRO A 203 0.53 -2.48 20.45
C PRO A 203 1.36 -1.20 20.48
N THR A 204 1.71 -0.68 19.31
CA THR A 204 2.56 0.52 19.25
C THR A 204 1.85 1.70 19.90
N PRO A 205 2.50 2.43 20.83
CA PRO A 205 1.88 3.57 21.49
C PRO A 205 1.45 4.63 20.46
N VAL A 206 0.24 5.17 20.61
CA VAL A 206 -0.32 6.18 19.69
C VAL A 206 0.60 7.39 19.56
N LYS A 207 1.27 7.82 20.64
CA LYS A 207 2.28 8.89 20.62
C LYS A 207 3.42 8.70 19.62
N LYS A 208 3.75 7.45 19.25
CA LYS A 208 4.76 7.17 18.22
C LYS A 208 4.22 7.38 16.81
N LEU A 209 2.94 7.08 16.60
CA LEU A 209 2.22 7.35 15.35
C LEU A 209 2.05 8.86 15.17
N GLU A 210 1.64 9.57 16.24
CA GLU A 210 1.55 11.04 16.25
C GLU A 210 2.91 11.68 15.92
N TYR A 211 4.01 11.18 16.51
CA TYR A 211 5.35 11.64 16.16
C TYR A 211 5.66 11.42 14.67
N ALA A 212 5.39 10.23 14.13
CA ALA A 212 5.63 9.94 12.71
C ALA A 212 4.79 10.84 11.80
N TYR A 213 3.53 11.08 12.14
CA TYR A 213 2.62 11.94 11.39
C TYR A 213 3.12 13.39 11.34
N GLU A 214 3.38 14.00 12.49
CA GLU A 214 3.84 15.38 12.57
C GLU A 214 5.21 15.54 11.92
N LYS A 215 6.13 14.59 12.14
CA LYS A 215 7.46 14.65 11.54
C LYS A 215 7.43 14.50 10.03
N ALA A 216 6.56 13.64 9.50
CA ALA A 216 6.42 13.46 8.07
C ALA A 216 5.78 14.68 7.40
N LYS A 217 4.82 15.35 8.05
CA LYS A 217 4.19 16.59 7.53
C LYS A 217 5.16 17.75 7.34
N GLU A 218 6.31 17.75 8.03
CA GLU A 218 7.38 18.71 7.78
C GLU A 218 8.03 18.55 6.39
N LYS A 219 7.92 17.36 5.78
CA LYS A 219 8.66 16.99 4.55
C LYS A 219 7.78 16.46 3.41
N MET A 220 6.62 15.92 3.74
CA MET A 220 5.69 15.23 2.84
C MET A 220 4.38 16.00 2.75
N ASN A 221 3.80 16.03 1.54
CA ASN A 221 2.52 16.69 1.30
C ASN A 221 1.32 15.86 1.77
N TYR A 222 1.45 14.53 1.79
CA TYR A 222 0.37 13.60 2.10
C TYR A 222 0.86 12.53 3.07
N VAL A 223 0.33 12.58 4.29
CA VAL A 223 0.69 11.69 5.39
C VAL A 223 -0.59 11.15 5.99
N TYR A 224 -0.64 9.85 6.22
CA TYR A 224 -1.82 9.17 6.71
C TYR A 224 -1.53 8.30 7.92
N LEU A 225 -2.51 8.24 8.83
CA LEU A 225 -2.51 7.33 9.96
C LEU A 225 -3.53 6.21 9.72
N GLY A 226 -3.08 4.98 9.96
CA GLY A 226 -3.88 3.77 9.83
C GLY A 226 -3.96 2.98 11.13
N ASN A 227 -5.02 2.19 11.26
CA ASN A 227 -5.21 1.26 12.37
C ASN A 227 -5.18 1.93 13.76
N VAL A 228 -5.58 3.20 13.82
CA VAL A 228 -5.73 3.99 15.04
C VAL A 228 -7.03 4.77 14.94
N PRO A 229 -7.85 4.82 16.01
CA PRO A 229 -8.96 5.75 16.08
C PRO A 229 -8.40 7.16 16.23
N ALA A 230 -8.19 7.84 15.10
CA ALA A 230 -7.78 9.23 15.06
C ALA A 230 -8.85 10.03 14.31
N GLU A 231 -9.29 11.14 14.90
CA GLU A 231 -10.26 12.06 14.28
C GLU A 231 -9.65 12.79 13.07
N ASP A 232 -8.33 12.96 13.05
CA ASP A 232 -7.54 13.56 11.98
C ASP A 232 -6.41 12.62 11.53
N GLY A 233 -6.00 12.72 10.26
CA GLY A 233 -4.92 11.91 9.68
C GLY A 233 -5.34 10.85 8.66
N SER A 234 -6.61 10.72 8.30
CA SER A 234 -7.07 9.91 7.15
C SER A 234 -7.56 10.78 5.97
N ASN A 235 -7.90 12.04 6.24
CA ASN A 235 -8.39 13.00 5.26
C ASN A 235 -7.26 13.51 4.37
N THR A 236 -7.58 13.77 3.11
CA THR A 236 -6.65 14.45 2.18
C THR A 236 -6.93 15.94 2.18
N TYR A 237 -5.90 16.74 2.45
CA TYR A 237 -5.94 18.20 2.37
C TYR A 237 -5.07 18.73 1.24
N CYS A 238 -5.40 19.91 0.71
CA CYS A 238 -4.57 20.56 -0.30
C CYS A 238 -3.26 21.04 0.32
N PRO A 239 -2.08 20.67 -0.21
CA PRO A 239 -0.80 21.04 0.39
C PRO A 239 -0.51 22.55 0.31
N LYS A 240 -1.25 23.30 -0.52
CA LYS A 240 -1.05 24.74 -0.71
C LYS A 240 -1.94 25.62 0.16
N CYS A 241 -3.21 25.25 0.32
CA CYS A 241 -4.21 26.10 1.00
C CYS A 241 -4.96 25.40 2.14
N ASN A 242 -4.58 24.15 2.44
CA ASN A 242 -5.16 23.31 3.48
C ASN A 242 -6.68 23.06 3.34
N ASN A 243 -7.24 23.23 2.14
CA ASN A 243 -8.64 22.91 1.89
C ASN A 243 -8.86 21.39 1.98
N LEU A 244 -9.94 20.96 2.63
CA LEU A 244 -10.33 19.55 2.68
C LEU A 244 -10.70 19.08 1.27
N LEU A 245 -9.95 18.12 0.73
CA LEU A 245 -10.14 17.59 -0.62
C LEU A 245 -10.98 16.32 -0.59
N ILE A 246 -10.61 15.38 0.28
CA ILE A 246 -11.27 14.08 0.44
C ILE A 246 -11.43 13.81 1.93
N GLU A 247 -12.67 13.63 2.34
CA GLU A 247 -13.06 13.24 3.69
C GLU A 247 -13.11 11.71 3.76
N ARG A 248 -12.48 11.10 4.76
CA ARG A 248 -12.48 9.66 4.99
C ARG A 248 -12.99 9.32 6.39
N MET A 249 -13.84 8.32 6.44
CA MET A 249 -14.31 7.72 7.68
C MET A 249 -14.23 6.20 7.53
N TYR A 250 -13.39 5.56 8.35
CA TYR A 250 -13.01 4.16 8.16
C TYR A 250 -12.53 3.88 6.72
N PHE A 251 -13.24 3.04 5.97
CA PHE A 251 -12.92 2.72 4.58
C PHE A 251 -13.84 3.40 3.55
N GLN A 252 -14.57 4.43 3.97
CA GLN A 252 -15.37 5.25 3.05
C GLN A 252 -14.62 6.55 2.77
N ALA A 253 -14.62 6.96 1.51
CA ALA A 253 -14.09 8.26 1.09
C ALA A 253 -15.14 9.06 0.34
N LYS A 254 -15.18 10.37 0.61
CA LYS A 254 -16.05 11.32 -0.06
C LYS A 254 -15.23 12.50 -0.56
N VAL A 255 -15.22 12.66 -1.88
CA VAL A 255 -14.60 13.82 -2.53
C VAL A 255 -15.42 15.08 -2.20
N LYS A 256 -14.78 16.08 -1.60
CA LYS A 256 -15.42 17.35 -1.16
C LYS A 256 -14.86 18.57 -1.88
N GLY A 257 -13.54 18.62 -2.04
CA GLY A 257 -12.82 19.82 -2.49
C GLY A 257 -11.94 19.61 -3.73
N LEU A 258 -12.17 18.53 -4.49
CA LEU A 258 -11.41 18.17 -5.68
C LEU A 258 -12.31 18.17 -6.92
N LYS A 259 -11.86 18.81 -8.01
CA LYS A 259 -12.48 18.74 -9.33
C LYS A 259 -11.37 18.58 -10.37
N GLU A 260 -11.45 17.55 -11.22
CA GLU A 260 -10.44 17.27 -12.27
C GLU A 260 -9.01 17.26 -11.70
N ASN A 261 -8.80 16.59 -10.57
CA ASN A 261 -7.54 16.54 -9.83
C ASN A 261 -6.97 17.91 -9.44
N LYS A 262 -7.81 18.94 -9.31
CA LYS A 262 -7.45 20.28 -8.82
C LYS A 262 -8.23 20.64 -7.57
N CYS A 263 -7.56 21.33 -6.66
CA CYS A 263 -8.21 21.91 -5.48
C CYS A 263 -9.23 22.97 -5.93
N THR A 264 -10.49 22.81 -5.50
CA THR A 264 -11.57 23.74 -5.84
C THR A 264 -11.40 25.15 -5.26
N LYS A 265 -10.54 25.31 -4.25
CA LYS A 265 -10.30 26.59 -3.57
C LYS A 265 -9.13 27.39 -4.15
N CYS A 266 -8.02 26.75 -4.51
CA CYS A 266 -6.80 27.45 -4.95
C CYS A 266 -6.27 27.01 -6.33
N GLY A 267 -6.92 26.05 -6.98
CA GLY A 267 -6.55 25.55 -8.30
C GLY A 267 -5.30 24.66 -8.35
N GLU A 268 -4.67 24.37 -7.21
CA GLU A 268 -3.49 23.51 -7.15
C GLU A 268 -3.78 22.12 -7.72
N LYS A 269 -2.90 21.62 -8.60
CA LYS A 269 -2.99 20.25 -9.11
C LYS A 269 -2.58 19.28 -8.02
N ILE A 270 -3.43 18.31 -7.74
CA ILE A 270 -3.26 17.31 -6.69
C ILE A 270 -2.91 15.98 -7.36
N ASN A 271 -1.90 15.29 -6.85
CA ASN A 271 -1.47 13.99 -7.36
C ASN A 271 -2.44 12.89 -6.90
N ILE A 272 -3.62 12.82 -7.52
CA ILE A 272 -4.65 11.80 -7.31
C ILE A 272 -5.07 11.26 -8.68
N ILE A 273 -5.22 9.95 -8.78
CA ILE A 273 -5.79 9.25 -9.94
C ILE A 273 -7.28 9.02 -9.67
N THR A 274 -8.14 9.35 -10.64
CA THR A 274 -9.61 9.20 -10.55
C THR A 274 -10.19 8.53 -11.79
#